data_AF-G5RSJ5-F1
#
_entry.id   AF-G5RSJ5-F1
#
_cell.length_a   1.000
_cell.length_b   1.000
_cell.length_c   1.000
_cell.angle_alpha   90.00
_cell.angle_beta   90.00
_cell.angle_gamma   90.00
#
_symmetry.space_group_name_H-M   'P 1'
#
loop_
_entity.id
_entity.type
_entity.pdbx_description
1 polymer ?
#
loop_
_entity_poly.entity_id
_entity_poly.type
_entity_poly.pdbx_seq_one_letter_code
_entity_poly.pdbx_strand_id
1 'polypeptide(L)'
;MNLTNHVYFNLDGDRTDVRQHKLQILADEYLPVDESGIPRQGLKSVANTSFDFRMPKVIASEFLADDDQRKVKGYDHAFLLQTQGDGKKPAARLWSQDGKLQMMVYTTAPALQFYSGNYLAGTPSRGPEPYADWQGLALESELLPDSPNHPEWPQPDCILRPGEEYASLTEYQFIPF
;
A
#
# COMPACT_ATOMS: atom_id res chain seq x y z
N MET A 1 -10.07 14.34 8.07
CA MET A 1 -8.83 13.89 8.70
C MET A 1 -8.50 12.52 8.14
N ASN A 2 -7.33 12.39 7.54
CA ASN A 2 -6.80 11.11 7.05
C ASN A 2 -5.29 11.16 7.31
N LEU A 3 -4.83 10.47 8.34
CA LEU A 3 -3.42 10.49 8.75
C LEU A 3 -2.81 9.12 8.51
N THR A 4 -1.61 9.12 7.94
CA THR A 4 -0.84 7.91 7.66
C THR A 4 0.63 8.09 8.03
N ASN A 5 1.40 7.01 7.91
CA ASN A 5 2.85 7.03 8.04
C ASN A 5 3.48 6.60 6.71
N HIS A 6 4.25 7.50 6.10
CA HIS A 6 4.88 7.28 4.80
C HIS A 6 6.29 6.65 4.92
N VAL A 7 6.43 5.62 5.76
CA VAL A 7 7.68 4.87 5.89
C VAL A 7 7.91 4.00 4.65
N TYR A 8 9.16 3.97 4.21
CA TYR A 8 9.61 3.08 3.15
C TYR A 8 10.30 1.86 3.76
N PHE A 9 9.79 0.68 3.44
CA PHE A 9 10.34 -0.60 3.85
C PHE A 9 11.21 -1.21 2.75
N ASN A 10 12.35 -1.75 3.16
CA ASN A 10 13.08 -2.79 2.45
C ASN A 10 13.48 -3.85 3.48
N LEU A 11 12.82 -5.01 3.45
CA LEU A 11 13.04 -6.08 4.44
C LEU A 11 14.36 -6.83 4.29
N ASP A 12 15.09 -6.64 3.18
CA ASP A 12 16.41 -7.24 3.02
C ASP A 12 17.48 -6.45 3.80
N GLY A 13 17.15 -5.26 4.30
CA GLY A 13 18.06 -4.40 5.08
C GLY A 13 19.17 -3.76 4.26
N ASP A 14 19.13 -3.89 2.93
CA ASP A 14 20.08 -3.31 1.98
C ASP A 14 19.31 -2.57 0.87
N ARG A 15 20.03 -1.96 -0.07
CA ARG A 15 19.50 -1.16 -1.18
C ARG A 15 19.02 -2.04 -2.34
N THR A 16 18.39 -3.17 -2.04
CA THR A 16 17.88 -4.12 -3.03
C THR A 16 16.61 -3.60 -3.71
N ASP A 17 16.24 -4.22 -4.82
CA ASP A 17 14.98 -3.96 -5.52
C ASP A 17 13.82 -4.65 -4.77
N VAL A 18 12.96 -3.87 -4.14
CA VAL A 18 11.84 -4.37 -3.32
C VAL A 18 10.78 -5.09 -4.14
N ARG A 19 10.83 -5.04 -5.47
CA ARG A 19 9.92 -5.82 -6.31
C ARG A 19 10.20 -7.32 -6.20
N GLN A 20 11.37 -7.71 -5.69
CA GLN A 20 11.68 -9.11 -5.38
C GLN A 20 11.05 -9.60 -4.07
N HIS A 21 10.48 -8.70 -3.25
CA HIS A 21 9.71 -9.08 -2.08
C HIS A 21 8.42 -9.78 -2.49
N LYS A 22 7.93 -10.62 -1.58
CA LYS A 22 6.61 -11.22 -1.70
C LYS A 22 5.62 -10.40 -0.89
N LEU A 23 4.46 -10.12 -1.47
CA LEU A 23 3.41 -9.31 -0.87
C LEU A 23 2.08 -10.07 -0.89
N GLN A 24 1.30 -9.89 0.18
CA GLN A 24 -0.10 -10.26 0.28
C GLN A 24 -0.87 -9.06 0.84
N ILE A 25 -2.01 -8.72 0.23
CA ILE A 25 -2.94 -7.70 0.72
C ILE A 25 -4.33 -8.35 0.76
N LEU A 26 -4.99 -8.31 1.92
CA LEU A 26 -6.34 -8.86 2.09
C LEU A 26 -7.39 -7.83 1.66
N ALA A 27 -7.58 -7.72 0.35
CA ALA A 27 -8.50 -6.81 -0.31
C ALA A 27 -9.08 -7.46 -1.58
N ASP A 28 -10.37 -7.26 -1.85
CA ASP A 28 -11.01 -7.71 -3.10
C ASP A 28 -11.11 -6.61 -4.15
N GLU A 29 -10.86 -5.36 -3.76
CA GLU A 29 -10.99 -4.18 -4.60
C GLU A 29 -9.83 -3.21 -4.36
N TYR A 30 -9.45 -2.50 -5.42
CA TYR A 30 -8.48 -1.41 -5.40
C TYR A 30 -9.05 -0.17 -6.07
N LEU A 31 -8.45 0.97 -5.79
CA LEU A 31 -8.83 2.26 -6.34
C LEU A 31 -7.89 2.65 -7.49
N PRO A 32 -8.30 2.49 -8.76
CA PRO A 32 -7.51 2.89 -9.92
C PRO A 32 -7.38 4.41 -10.02
N VAL A 33 -6.27 4.88 -10.56
CA VAL A 33 -6.01 6.32 -10.78
C VAL A 33 -5.81 6.67 -12.26
N ASP A 34 -5.96 7.96 -12.58
CA ASP A 34 -5.54 8.54 -13.85
C ASP A 34 -4.03 8.88 -13.86
N GLU A 35 -3.52 9.43 -14.96
CA GLU A 35 -2.12 9.81 -15.12
C GLU A 35 -1.67 10.92 -14.16
N SER A 36 -2.61 11.61 -13.52
CA SER A 36 -2.34 12.60 -12.47
C SER A 36 -2.40 12.01 -11.06
N GLY A 37 -2.64 10.70 -10.93
CA GLY A 37 -2.80 10.03 -9.64
C GLY A 37 -4.19 10.21 -9.01
N ILE A 38 -5.20 10.66 -9.77
CA ILE A 38 -6.53 10.96 -9.23
C ILE A 38 -7.51 9.79 -9.47
N PRO A 39 -8.22 9.31 -8.43
CA PRO A 39 -9.09 8.13 -8.52
C PRO A 39 -10.52 8.40 -9.03
N ARG A 40 -10.69 8.64 -10.33
CA ARG A 40 -11.98 9.07 -10.91
C ARG A 40 -13.01 7.96 -11.18
N GLN A 41 -12.58 6.70 -11.27
CA GLN A 41 -13.40 5.61 -11.83
C GLN A 41 -14.10 4.74 -10.77
N GLY A 42 -13.94 5.07 -9.48
CA GLY A 42 -14.40 4.22 -8.38
C GLY A 42 -13.59 2.93 -8.24
N LEU A 43 -13.97 2.08 -7.29
CA LEU A 43 -13.28 0.82 -6.99
C LEU A 43 -13.39 -0.19 -8.14
N LYS A 44 -12.31 -0.94 -8.37
CA LYS A 44 -12.24 -2.07 -9.31
C LYS A 44 -11.92 -3.36 -8.55
N SER A 45 -12.51 -4.46 -8.97
CA SER A 45 -12.15 -5.78 -8.44
C SER A 45 -10.69 -6.11 -8.78
N VAL A 46 -9.98 -6.70 -7.81
CA VAL A 46 -8.62 -7.23 -8.04
C VAL A 46 -8.63 -8.54 -8.85
N ALA A 47 -9.76 -9.25 -8.90
CA ALA A 47 -9.83 -10.57 -9.50
C ALA A 47 -9.47 -10.56 -10.99
N ASN A 48 -8.60 -11.48 -11.40
CA ASN A 48 -8.04 -11.58 -12.76
C ASN A 48 -7.25 -10.34 -13.21
N THR A 49 -6.66 -9.60 -12.26
CA THR A 49 -5.75 -8.48 -12.54
C THR A 49 -4.42 -8.71 -11.82
N SER A 50 -3.40 -7.98 -12.24
CA SER A 50 -2.10 -7.92 -11.55
C SER A 50 -2.20 -7.33 -10.12
N PHE A 51 -3.33 -6.71 -9.76
CA PHE A 51 -3.60 -6.23 -8.41
C PHE A 51 -4.08 -7.35 -7.46
N ASP A 52 -4.28 -8.59 -7.93
CA ASP A 52 -4.68 -9.70 -7.06
C ASP A 52 -3.52 -10.15 -6.16
N PHE A 53 -3.40 -9.51 -4.99
CA PHE A 53 -2.48 -9.85 -3.91
C PHE A 53 -3.17 -10.64 -2.79
N ARG A 54 -4.38 -11.18 -3.02
CA ARG A 54 -5.10 -11.96 -1.98
C ARG A 54 -4.32 -13.21 -1.59
N MET A 55 -3.59 -13.79 -2.56
CA MET A 55 -2.56 -14.79 -2.32
C MET A 55 -1.17 -14.16 -2.39
N PRO A 56 -0.21 -14.58 -1.53
CA PRO A 56 1.14 -14.04 -1.57
C PRO A 56 1.82 -14.26 -2.93
N LYS A 57 2.34 -13.20 -3.55
CA LYS A 57 3.11 -13.28 -4.80
C LYS A 57 4.28 -12.30 -4.81
N VAL A 58 5.28 -12.58 -5.65
CA VAL A 58 6.41 -11.66 -5.85
C VAL A 58 5.91 -10.43 -6.59
N ILE A 59 6.21 -9.23 -6.08
CA ILE A 59 5.72 -7.95 -6.64
C ILE A 59 6.10 -7.81 -8.13
N ALA A 60 7.30 -8.25 -8.51
CA ALA A 60 7.81 -8.20 -9.88
C ALA A 60 7.07 -9.12 -10.87
N SER A 61 6.32 -10.12 -10.41
CA SER A 61 5.78 -11.20 -11.29
C SER A 61 4.80 -10.69 -12.35
N GLU A 62 4.03 -9.66 -12.02
CA GLU A 62 3.02 -9.05 -12.91
C GLU A 62 3.19 -7.51 -12.97
N PHE A 63 4.43 -7.04 -12.78
CA PHE A 63 4.74 -5.61 -12.75
C PHE A 63 4.52 -4.98 -14.13
N LEU A 64 3.81 -3.85 -14.18
CA LEU A 64 3.36 -3.13 -15.37
C LEU A 64 2.45 -3.93 -16.31
N ALA A 65 1.84 -5.02 -15.86
CA ALA A 65 0.95 -5.85 -16.68
C ALA A 65 -0.37 -5.14 -17.03
N ASP A 66 -0.94 -4.39 -16.09
CA ASP A 66 -2.18 -3.61 -16.27
C ASP A 66 -1.91 -2.13 -16.61
N ASP A 67 -2.84 -1.50 -17.34
CA ASP A 67 -2.75 -0.09 -17.71
C ASP A 67 -2.69 0.83 -16.49
N ASP A 68 -3.42 0.50 -15.43
CA ASP A 68 -3.44 1.29 -14.19
C ASP A 68 -2.05 1.35 -13.56
N GLN A 69 -1.23 0.28 -13.64
CA GLN A 69 0.16 0.34 -13.19
C GLN A 69 1.04 1.19 -14.10
N ARG A 70 0.84 1.09 -15.42
CA ARG A 70 1.66 1.82 -16.41
C ARG A 70 1.53 3.33 -16.24
N LYS A 71 0.36 3.83 -15.85
CA LYS A 71 0.12 5.26 -15.58
C LYS A 71 1.01 5.81 -14.47
N VAL A 72 1.38 4.98 -13.49
CA VAL A 72 2.15 5.39 -12.29
C VAL A 72 3.53 4.74 -12.18
N LYS A 73 3.98 4.03 -13.23
CA LYS A 73 5.26 3.29 -13.30
C LYS A 73 5.43 2.18 -12.23
N GLY A 74 4.33 1.58 -11.79
CA GLY A 74 4.31 0.49 -10.82
C GLY A 74 2.99 0.42 -10.08
N TYR A 75 3.04 0.08 -8.79
CA TYR A 75 1.91 0.20 -7.89
C TYR A 75 1.97 1.54 -7.16
N ASP A 76 0.85 2.26 -7.16
CA ASP A 76 0.59 3.46 -6.37
C ASP A 76 -0.92 3.60 -6.19
N HIS A 77 -1.52 2.60 -5.52
CA HIS A 77 -2.98 2.45 -5.46
C HIS A 77 -3.45 2.03 -4.07
N ALA A 78 -4.62 2.53 -3.68
CA ALA A 78 -5.28 2.16 -2.43
C ALA A 78 -6.09 0.87 -2.60
N PHE A 79 -5.93 -0.06 -1.66
CA PHE A 79 -6.71 -1.29 -1.58
C PHE A 79 -7.76 -1.18 -0.48
N LEU A 80 -9.02 -1.48 -0.78
CA LEU A 80 -10.08 -1.50 0.23
C LEU A 80 -9.98 -2.80 1.04
N LEU A 81 -9.66 -2.69 2.33
CA LEU A 81 -9.32 -3.81 3.18
C LEU A 81 -10.54 -4.61 3.63
N GLN A 82 -10.41 -5.93 3.59
CA GLN A 82 -11.39 -6.87 4.15
C GLN A 82 -11.49 -6.79 5.69
N THR A 83 -10.54 -6.13 6.36
CA THR A 83 -10.54 -5.98 7.83
C THR A 83 -11.69 -5.11 8.31
N GLN A 84 -12.19 -4.18 7.48
CA GLN A 84 -13.29 -3.27 7.81
C GLN A 84 -13.07 -2.54 9.15
N GLY A 85 -11.82 -2.15 9.43
CA GLY A 85 -11.42 -1.48 10.66
C GLY A 85 -11.14 -2.40 11.86
N ASP A 86 -11.27 -3.72 11.72
CA ASP A 86 -10.84 -4.69 12.74
C ASP A 86 -9.31 -4.82 12.79
N GLY A 87 -8.68 -3.99 13.62
CA GLY A 87 -7.23 -3.96 13.83
C GLY A 87 -6.62 -5.22 14.43
N LYS A 88 -7.40 -6.28 14.70
CA LYS A 88 -6.88 -7.60 15.13
C LYS A 88 -6.68 -8.56 13.95
N LYS A 89 -7.22 -8.23 12.78
CA LYS A 89 -7.04 -9.01 11.55
C LYS A 89 -5.88 -8.45 10.74
N PRO A 90 -5.03 -9.30 10.14
CA PRO A 90 -3.96 -8.82 9.29
C PRO A 90 -4.55 -8.15 8.04
N ALA A 91 -4.07 -6.95 7.71
CA ALA A 91 -4.41 -6.24 6.48
C ALA A 91 -3.48 -6.65 5.32
N ALA A 92 -2.20 -6.81 5.62
CA ALA A 92 -1.19 -7.20 4.64
C ALA A 92 -0.05 -7.98 5.29
N ARG A 93 0.72 -8.67 4.45
CA ARG A 93 1.96 -9.36 4.81
C ARG A 93 3.00 -9.12 3.73
N LEU A 94 4.21 -8.78 4.15
CA LEU A 94 5.36 -8.57 3.30
C LEU A 94 6.48 -9.52 3.75
N TRP A 95 7.18 -10.15 2.83
CA TRP A 95 8.35 -10.98 3.12
C TRP A 95 9.57 -10.44 2.38
N SER A 96 10.74 -10.51 3.03
CA SER A 96 12.03 -10.30 2.38
C SER A 96 12.19 -11.23 1.18
N GLN A 97 13.07 -10.85 0.26
CA GLN A 97 13.32 -11.65 -0.95
C GLN A 97 13.77 -13.08 -0.59
N ASP A 98 14.60 -13.23 0.44
CA ASP A 98 15.09 -14.51 0.91
C ASP A 98 14.10 -15.25 1.84
N GLY A 99 12.97 -14.63 2.17
CA GLY A 99 11.93 -15.17 3.04
C GLY A 99 12.30 -15.27 4.52
N LYS A 100 13.44 -14.74 4.96
CA LYS A 100 13.90 -14.82 6.37
C LYS A 100 13.25 -13.81 7.31
N LEU A 101 12.67 -12.73 6.76
CA LEU A 101 11.94 -11.75 7.54
C LEU A 101 10.55 -11.56 6.95
N GLN A 102 9.55 -11.56 7.84
CA GLN A 102 8.19 -11.17 7.50
C GLN A 102 7.78 -9.93 8.30
N MET A 103 7.05 -9.04 7.64
CA MET A 103 6.31 -7.96 8.28
C MET A 103 4.81 -8.21 8.09
N MET A 104 4.06 -8.26 9.19
CA MET A 104 2.60 -8.24 9.18
C MET A 104 2.11 -6.84 9.48
N VAL A 105 1.10 -6.39 8.74
CA VAL A 105 0.45 -5.08 8.94
C VAL A 105 -0.94 -5.32 9.50
N TYR A 106 -1.26 -4.67 10.62
CA TYR A 106 -2.61 -4.59 11.18
C TYR A 106 -3.02 -3.13 11.25
N THR A 107 -4.28 -2.82 10.95
CA THR A 107 -4.75 -1.44 11.00
C THR A 107 -6.26 -1.33 11.23
N THR A 108 -6.69 -0.23 11.84
CA THR A 108 -8.09 0.18 11.91
C THR A 108 -8.53 1.03 10.71
N ALA A 109 -7.61 1.40 9.82
CA ALA A 109 -7.93 2.12 8.60
C ALA A 109 -8.69 1.21 7.61
N PRO A 110 -9.61 1.77 6.79
CA PRO A 110 -10.37 0.98 5.82
C PRO A 110 -9.55 0.62 4.57
N ALA A 111 -8.50 1.36 4.25
CA ALA A 111 -7.70 1.15 3.06
C ALA A 111 -6.20 1.07 3.36
N LEU A 112 -5.45 0.50 2.41
CA LEU A 112 -4.00 0.46 2.41
C LEU A 112 -3.47 0.91 1.04
N GLN A 113 -2.78 2.05 0.99
CA GLN A 113 -2.01 2.45 -0.18
C GLN A 113 -0.80 1.52 -0.30
N PHE A 114 -0.64 0.90 -1.46
CA PHE A 114 0.60 0.23 -1.82
C PHE A 114 1.32 1.06 -2.88
N TYR A 115 2.42 1.67 -2.45
CA TYR A 115 3.35 2.36 -3.33
C TYR A 115 4.65 1.57 -3.45
N SER A 116 5.02 1.16 -4.67
CA SER A 116 6.22 0.36 -4.90
C SER A 116 7.51 1.15 -5.04
N GLY A 117 7.52 2.46 -4.72
CA GLY A 117 8.73 3.28 -4.77
C GLY A 117 9.11 3.76 -6.18
N ASN A 118 8.13 4.00 -7.04
CA ASN A 118 8.27 4.23 -8.49
C ASN A 118 9.08 5.48 -8.88
N TYR A 119 9.26 6.41 -7.93
CA TYR A 119 9.89 7.72 -8.13
C TYR A 119 10.92 8.02 -7.04
N LEU A 120 11.56 7.00 -6.48
CA LEU A 120 12.57 7.17 -5.43
C LEU A 120 13.92 7.66 -5.97
N ALA A 121 14.19 7.48 -7.27
CA ALA A 121 15.45 7.82 -7.90
C ALA A 121 15.90 9.26 -7.58
N GLY A 122 17.09 9.38 -6.97
CA GLY A 122 17.69 10.67 -6.61
C GLY A 122 17.38 11.14 -5.19
N THR A 123 16.51 10.44 -4.43
CA THR A 123 16.23 10.79 -3.03
C THR A 123 17.48 10.59 -2.17
N PRO A 124 17.89 11.57 -1.34
CA PRO A 124 19.02 11.41 -0.43
C PRO A 124 18.83 10.21 0.50
N SER A 125 19.89 9.42 0.67
CA SER A 125 19.88 8.24 1.53
C SER A 125 20.82 8.40 2.72
N ARG A 126 20.80 7.41 3.63
CA ARG A 126 21.75 7.34 4.76
C ARG A 126 23.13 6.83 4.34
N GLY A 127 23.26 6.25 3.14
CA GLY A 127 24.51 5.75 2.57
C GLY A 127 25.16 6.76 1.62
N PRO A 128 26.25 6.36 0.93
CA PRO A 128 26.98 7.26 0.03
C PRO A 128 26.20 7.61 -1.25
N GLU A 129 25.30 6.73 -1.70
CA GLU A 129 24.53 6.90 -2.94
C GLU A 129 23.07 7.27 -2.66
N PRO A 130 22.40 8.07 -3.51
CA PRO A 130 20.95 8.31 -3.42
C PRO A 130 20.16 7.03 -3.72
N TYR A 131 18.90 6.97 -3.27
CA TYR A 131 18.00 5.86 -3.61
C TYR A 131 17.75 5.80 -5.13
N ALA A 132 17.63 4.58 -5.65
CA ALA A 132 17.10 4.29 -6.97
C ALA A 132 15.59 3.98 -6.87
N ASP A 133 14.90 4.01 -8.00
CA ASP A 133 13.52 3.54 -8.07
C ASP A 133 13.41 2.11 -7.53
N TRP A 134 12.32 1.84 -6.82
CA TRP A 134 12.01 0.54 -6.23
C TRP A 134 13.01 0.04 -5.16
N GLN A 135 13.79 0.92 -4.53
CA GLN A 135 14.63 0.53 -3.36
C GLN A 135 13.90 0.58 -2.01
N GLY A 136 12.61 0.94 -2.02
CA GLY A 136 11.74 0.95 -0.86
C GLY A 136 10.29 0.93 -1.31
N LEU A 137 9.40 0.32 -0.52
CA LEU A 137 7.95 0.38 -0.73
C LEU A 137 7.25 0.95 0.49
N ALA A 138 6.09 1.58 0.29
CA ALA A 138 5.23 2.05 1.37
C ALA A 138 3.93 1.25 1.42
N LEU A 139 3.44 1.01 2.64
CA LEU A 139 2.16 0.39 2.96
C LEU A 139 1.41 1.34 3.88
N GLU A 140 0.69 2.30 3.30
CA GLU A 140 0.14 3.45 4.03
C GLU A 140 -1.31 3.14 4.40
N SER A 141 -1.57 2.95 5.69
CA SER A 141 -2.92 2.70 6.20
C SER A 141 -3.73 4.01 6.25
N GLU A 142 -4.84 4.07 5.53
CA GLU A 142 -5.57 5.33 5.35
C GLU A 142 -7.05 5.13 4.95
N LEU A 143 -7.78 6.25 4.84
CA LEU A 143 -9.01 6.32 4.04
C LEU A 143 -8.66 6.35 2.54
N LEU A 144 -9.59 5.95 1.68
CA LEU A 144 -9.40 6.00 0.21
C LEU A 144 -9.01 7.42 -0.25
N PRO A 145 -7.98 7.59 -1.09
CA PRO A 145 -7.58 8.89 -1.60
C PRO A 145 -8.73 9.63 -2.29
N ASP A 146 -8.83 10.95 -2.10
CA ASP A 146 -9.93 11.80 -2.59
C ASP A 146 -11.30 11.61 -1.88
N SER A 147 -11.32 10.94 -0.72
CA SER A 147 -12.51 10.75 0.12
C SER A 147 -13.43 11.98 0.29
N PRO A 148 -12.94 13.23 0.49
CA PRO A 148 -13.82 14.38 0.69
C PRO A 148 -14.74 14.67 -0.50
N ASN A 149 -14.36 14.26 -1.71
CA ASN A 149 -15.13 14.43 -2.94
C ASN A 149 -16.01 13.21 -3.25
N HIS A 150 -15.88 12.14 -2.48
CA HIS A 150 -16.53 10.85 -2.71
C HIS A 150 -17.22 10.29 -1.45
N PRO A 151 -18.25 10.99 -0.92
CA PRO A 151 -18.99 10.52 0.25
C PRO A 151 -19.77 9.22 0.03
N GLU A 152 -19.93 8.78 -1.22
CA GLU A 152 -20.60 7.53 -1.61
C GLU A 152 -19.75 6.27 -1.46
N TRP A 153 -18.43 6.40 -1.27
CA TRP A 153 -17.55 5.23 -1.18
C TRP A 153 -17.77 4.43 0.11
N PRO A 154 -17.54 3.10 0.08
CA PRO A 154 -17.85 2.19 1.19
C PRO A 154 -16.81 2.26 2.31
N GLN A 155 -16.69 3.41 2.97
CA GLN A 155 -15.76 3.70 4.06
C GLN A 155 -16.36 4.71 5.06
N PRO A 156 -15.74 4.90 6.25
CA PRO A 156 -16.16 5.95 7.18
C PRO A 156 -16.01 7.38 6.61
N ASP A 157 -16.80 8.33 7.12
CA ASP A 157 -16.71 9.74 6.76
C ASP A 157 -15.30 10.29 7.10
N CYS A 158 -14.70 11.02 6.16
CA CYS A 158 -13.40 11.64 6.35
C CYS A 158 -13.48 13.01 7.03
N ILE A 159 -14.67 13.60 7.21
CA ILE A 159 -14.84 14.91 7.84
C ILE A 159 -14.88 14.78 9.36
N LEU A 160 -13.87 15.34 10.03
CA LEU A 160 -13.82 15.46 11.50
C LEU A 160 -14.43 16.80 11.92
N ARG A 161 -15.49 16.77 12.74
CA ARG A 161 -16.24 17.94 13.21
C ARG A 161 -15.84 18.34 14.63
N PRO A 162 -16.12 19.59 15.06
CA PRO A 162 -15.86 20.00 16.43
C PRO A 162 -16.52 19.07 17.46
N GLY A 163 -15.74 18.57 18.41
CA GLY A 163 -16.21 17.63 19.45
C GLY A 163 -16.07 16.16 19.09
N GLU A 164 -15.73 15.81 17.85
CA GLU A 164 -15.37 14.44 17.45
C GLU A 164 -13.89 14.15 17.72
N GLU A 165 -13.58 12.89 18.01
CA GLU A 165 -12.20 12.40 18.18
C GLU A 165 -11.78 11.58 16.97
N TYR A 166 -10.58 11.85 16.45
CA TYR A 166 -9.93 11.00 15.46
C TYR A 166 -8.97 10.03 16.16
N ALA A 167 -9.20 8.74 15.97
CA ALA A 167 -8.30 7.69 16.42
C ALA A 167 -8.05 6.71 15.27
N SER A 168 -6.78 6.35 15.07
CA SER A 168 -6.37 5.33 14.11
C SER A 168 -5.17 4.57 14.67
N LEU A 169 -5.11 3.27 14.40
CA LEU A 169 -4.04 2.38 14.80
C LEU A 169 -3.45 1.71 13.55
N THR A 170 -2.13 1.65 13.49
CA THR A 170 -1.39 0.79 12.57
C THR A 170 -0.24 0.13 13.30
N GLU A 171 -0.17 -1.19 13.22
CA GLU A 171 0.86 -2.02 13.83
C GLU A 171 1.65 -2.75 12.74
N TYR A 172 2.98 -2.68 12.86
CA TYR A 172 3.93 -3.43 12.05
C TYR A 172 4.60 -4.48 12.93
N GLN A 173 4.24 -5.75 12.73
CA GLN A 173 4.81 -6.88 13.47
C GLN A 173 5.87 -7.58 12.62
N PHE A 174 7.12 -7.56 13.08
CA PHE A 174 8.25 -8.22 12.41
C PHE A 174 8.51 -9.61 13.00
N ILE A 175 8.60 -10.62 12.14
CA ILE A 175 8.75 -12.03 12.51
C ILE A 175 9.95 -12.61 11.75
N PRO A 176 11.06 -12.95 12.46
CA PRO A 176 12.19 -13.65 11.86
C PRO A 176 11.92 -15.15 11.74
N PHE A 177 12.55 -15.80 10.76
CA PHE A 177 12.57 -17.27 10.59
C PHE A 177 13.97 -17.85 10.81
#